data_AF-A0A934LAE7-F1
#
_entry.id   AF-A0A934LAE7-F1
#
_cell.length_a   1.000
_cell.length_b   1.000
_cell.length_c   1.000
_cell.angle_alpha   90.00
_cell.angle_beta   90.00
_cell.angle_gamma   90.00
#
_symmetry.space_group_name_H-M   'P 1'
#
loop_
_entity.id
_entity.type
_entity.pdbx_description
1 polymer ?
#
loop_
_entity_poly.entity_id
_entity_poly.type
_entity_poly.pdbx_seq_one_letter_code
_entity_poly.pdbx_strand_id
1 'polypeptide(L)'
;MPTLLLNPAQHRRLKKLAREAGRTPEQTLRFVLRDGFDFCEWEVRESLAADSDAARHGTISNDDVRRAASMLIESAHARRRKQAA
;
A
#
# COMPACT_ATOMS: atom_id res chain seq x y z
N MET A 1 -19.74 20.85 14.53
CA MET A 1 -18.77 20.26 13.59
C MET A 1 -18.22 21.39 12.75
N PRO A 2 -16.92 21.71 12.79
CA PRO A 2 -16.38 22.73 11.90
C PRO A 2 -16.61 22.29 10.45
N THR A 3 -17.28 23.12 9.67
CA THR A 3 -17.50 22.88 8.24
C THR A 3 -16.16 23.10 7.52
N LEU A 4 -15.43 22.01 7.28
CA LEU A 4 -14.23 22.05 6.45
C LEU A 4 -14.64 22.39 5.02
N LEU A 5 -14.36 23.62 4.60
CA LEU A 5 -14.49 24.05 3.22
C LEU A 5 -13.30 23.50 2.42
N LEU A 6 -13.50 22.34 1.81
CA LEU A 6 -12.62 21.88 0.76
C LEU A 6 -12.79 22.78 -0.45
N ASN A 7 -11.67 23.18 -1.05
CA ASN A 7 -11.75 23.88 -2.33
C ASN A 7 -12.21 22.91 -3.44
N PRO A 8 -12.66 23.42 -4.60
CA PRO A 8 -13.16 22.57 -5.68
C PRO A 8 -12.14 21.52 -6.17
N ALA A 9 -10.84 21.81 -6.11
CA ALA A 9 -9.80 20.87 -6.49
C ALA A 9 -9.67 19.71 -5.49
N GLN A 10 -9.72 20.01 -4.19
CA GLN A 10 -9.73 19.01 -3.11
C GLN A 10 -10.99 18.14 -3.17
N HIS A 11 -12.15 18.71 -3.49
CA HIS A 11 -13.36 17.91 -3.72
C HIS A 11 -13.21 16.93 -4.89
N ARG A 12 -12.58 17.34 -6.00
CA ARG A 12 -12.32 16.44 -7.13
C ARG A 12 -11.32 15.34 -6.76
N ARG A 13 -10.24 15.68 -6.05
CA ARG A 13 -9.26 14.72 -5.52
C ARG A 13 -9.94 13.70 -4.61
N LEU A 14 -10.75 14.15 -3.65
CA LEU A 14 -11.46 13.28 -2.72
C LEU A 14 -12.41 12.31 -3.43
N LYS A 15 -13.20 12.79 -4.40
CA LYS A 15 -14.11 11.92 -5.17
C LYS A 15 -13.36 10.88 -5.99
N LYS A 16 -12.25 11.27 -6.62
CA LYS A 16 -11.39 10.34 -7.36
C LYS A 16 -10.81 9.27 -6.43
N LEU A 17 -10.21 9.70 -5.33
CA LEU A 17 -9.61 8.82 -4.33
C LEU A 17 -10.64 7.85 -3.71
N ALA A 18 -11.84 8.35 -3.40
CA ALA A 18 -12.92 7.52 -2.87
C ALA A 18 -13.35 6.43 -3.86
N ARG A 19 -13.48 6.78 -5.14
CA ARG A 19 -13.77 5.82 -6.22
C ARG A 19 -12.68 4.76 -6.34
N GLU A 20 -11.41 5.17 -6.34
CA GLU A 20 -10.26 4.26 -6.46
C GLU A 20 -10.14 3.33 -5.24
N ALA A 21 -10.45 3.84 -4.04
CA ALA A 21 -10.46 3.05 -2.81
C ALA A 21 -11.72 2.20 -2.61
N GLY A 22 -12.71 2.27 -3.51
CA GLY A 22 -14.00 1.58 -3.36
C GLY A 22 -14.83 2.05 -2.15
N ARG A 23 -14.70 3.33 -1.75
CA ARG A 23 -15.35 3.92 -0.56
C ARG A 23 -16.19 5.14 -0.92
N THR A 24 -17.02 5.58 0.01
CA THR A 24 -17.73 6.86 -0.11
C THR A 24 -16.79 8.05 0.17
N PRO A 25 -17.00 9.23 -0.45
CA PRO A 25 -16.22 10.42 -0.16
C PRO A 25 -16.19 10.79 1.33
N GLU A 26 -17.27 10.55 2.06
CA GLU A 26 -17.40 10.84 3.50
C GLU A 26 -16.52 9.92 4.35
N GLN A 27 -16.41 8.64 3.99
CA GLN A 27 -15.49 7.70 4.62
C GLN A 27 -14.03 8.07 4.32
N THR A 28 -13.73 8.35 3.04
CA THR A 28 -12.38 8.73 2.60
C THR A 28 -11.92 10.03 3.25
N LEU A 29 -12.83 10.99 3.46
CA LEU A 29 -12.51 12.27 4.08
C LEU A 29 -11.94 12.09 5.48
N ARG A 30 -12.41 11.10 6.26
CA ARG A 30 -11.88 10.84 7.60
C ARG A 30 -10.40 10.47 7.58
N PHE A 31 -9.97 9.69 6.58
CA PHE A 31 -8.56 9.33 6.40
C PHE A 31 -7.73 10.51 5.90
N VAL A 32 -8.25 11.25 4.92
CA VAL A 32 -7.58 12.44 4.39
C VAL A 32 -7.38 13.51 5.47
N LEU A 33 -8.33 13.69 6.38
CA LEU A 33 -8.18 14.62 7.50
C LEU A 33 -7.17 14.15 8.55
N ARG A 34 -6.93 12.84 8.65
CA ARG A 34 -5.96 12.24 9.59
C ARG A 34 -4.54 12.24 9.01
N ASP A 35 -4.41 11.80 7.76
CA ASP A 35 -3.12 11.44 7.15
C ASP A 35 -2.70 12.37 6.01
N GLY A 36 -3.63 13.20 5.51
CA GLY A 36 -3.42 14.06 4.36
C GLY A 36 -3.71 13.37 3.02
N PHE A 37 -3.97 14.18 1.98
CA PHE A 37 -4.28 13.67 0.65
C PHE A 37 -3.15 12.83 0.06
N ASP A 38 -1.91 13.32 0.15
CA ASP A 38 -0.79 12.71 -0.56
C ASP A 38 -0.48 11.30 -0.05
N PHE A 39 -0.60 11.08 1.27
CA PHE A 39 -0.45 9.76 1.87
C PHE A 39 -1.57 8.81 1.42
N CYS A 40 -2.83 9.24 1.49
CA CYS A 40 -3.94 8.38 1.08
C CYS A 40 -3.90 8.06 -0.43
N GLU A 41 -3.53 9.02 -1.28
CA GLU A 41 -3.36 8.80 -2.72
C GLU A 41 -2.21 7.84 -3.01
N TRP A 42 -1.09 7.94 -2.27
CA TRP A 42 0.00 6.99 -2.38
C TRP A 42 -0.41 5.57 -1.95
N GLU A 43 -1.08 5.44 -0.80
CA GLU A 43 -1.49 4.14 -0.25
C GLU A 43 -2.45 3.39 -1.18
N VAL A 44 -3.50 4.07 -1.67
CA VAL A 44 -4.46 3.46 -2.60
C VAL A 44 -3.78 3.03 -3.89
N ARG A 45 -2.84 3.84 -4.41
CA ARG A 45 -2.09 3.51 -5.63
C ARG A 45 -1.22 2.27 -5.45
N GLU A 46 -0.49 2.15 -4.33
CA GLU A 46 0.35 0.98 -4.06
C GLU A 46 -0.49 -0.27 -3.80
N SER A 47 -1.63 -0.14 -3.11
CA SER A 47 -2.56 -1.24 -2.87
C SER A 47 -3.13 -1.79 -4.19
N LEU A 48 -3.60 -0.92 -5.08
CA LEU A 48 -4.08 -1.32 -6.42
C LEU A 48 -2.97 -1.94 -7.28
N ALA A 49 -1.74 -1.45 -7.17
CA ALA A 49 -0.60 -2.03 -7.88
C ALA A 49 -0.28 -3.44 -7.36
N ALA A 50 -0.30 -3.65 -6.04
CA ALA A 50 -0.10 -4.97 -5.44
C ALA A 50 -1.21 -5.96 -5.83
N ASP A 51 -2.47 -5.54 -5.84
CA ASP A 51 -3.59 -6.37 -6.29
C ASP A 51 -3.44 -6.74 -7.78
N SER A 52 -3.03 -5.79 -8.62
CA SER A 52 -2.79 -6.05 -10.05
C SER A 52 -1.62 -6.99 -10.28
N ASP A 53 -0.55 -6.89 -9.49
CA ASP A 53 0.62 -7.77 -9.57
C ASP A 53 0.24 -9.20 -9.16
N ALA A 54 -0.47 -9.34 -8.05
CA ALA A 54 -1.00 -10.61 -7.57
C ALA A 54 -1.95 -11.26 -8.59
N ALA A 55 -2.84 -10.48 -9.22
CA ALA A 55 -3.74 -10.99 -10.26
C ALA A 55 -2.98 -11.46 -11.51
N ARG A 56 -1.87 -10.80 -11.86
CA ARG A 56 -1.06 -11.11 -13.05
C ARG A 56 -0.13 -12.30 -12.85
N HIS A 57 0.52 -12.38 -11.69
CA HIS A 57 1.60 -13.34 -11.42
C HIS A 57 1.16 -14.50 -10.53
N GLY A 58 -0.04 -14.43 -9.96
CA GLY A 58 -0.51 -15.35 -8.94
C GLY A 58 0.10 -15.05 -7.58
N THR A 59 -0.35 -15.78 -6.57
CA THR A 59 0.15 -15.68 -5.20
C THR A 59 0.65 -17.04 -4.73
N ILE A 60 1.51 -17.03 -3.72
CA ILE A 60 1.98 -18.23 -3.02
C ILE A 60 1.45 -18.26 -1.60
N SER A 61 1.46 -19.44 -0.96
CA SER A 61 1.02 -19.56 0.43
C SER A 61 1.97 -18.83 1.38
N ASN A 62 1.45 -18.38 2.53
CA ASN A 62 2.28 -17.75 3.56
C ASN A 62 3.41 -18.69 4.04
N ASP A 63 3.15 -19.98 4.12
CA ASP A 63 4.18 -20.96 4.50
C ASP A 63 5.31 -21.05 3.47
N ASP A 64 4.98 -20.97 2.18
CA ASP A 64 5.98 -20.89 1.11
C ASP A 64 6.79 -19.60 1.17
N VAL A 65 6.13 -18.45 1.40
CA VAL A 65 6.81 -17.16 1.60
C VAL A 65 7.82 -17.25 2.75
N ARG A 66 7.39 -17.77 3.90
CA ARG A 66 8.23 -17.90 5.09
C ARG A 66 9.43 -18.82 4.84
N ARG A 67 9.22 -19.97 4.21
CA ARG A 67 10.31 -20.89 3.84
C ARG A 67 11.31 -20.22 2.90
N ALA A 68 10.84 -19.57 1.83
CA ALA A 68 11.69 -18.89 0.87
C ALA A 68 12.49 -17.75 1.53
N ALA A 69 11.85 -16.95 2.39
CA ALA A 69 12.49 -15.87 3.12
C ALA A 69 13.59 -16.39 4.07
N SER A 70 13.32 -17.44 4.84
CA SER A 70 14.32 -18.09 5.71
C SER A 70 15.53 -18.58 4.92
N MET A 71 15.31 -19.30 3.82
CA MET A 71 16.40 -19.77 2.96
C MET A 71 17.25 -18.62 2.40
N LEU A 72 16.61 -17.52 1.98
CA LEU A 72 17.30 -16.36 1.45
C LEU A 72 18.20 -15.72 2.53
N ILE A 73 17.67 -15.52 3.74
CA ILE A 73 18.41 -14.97 4.89
C ILE A 73 19.60 -15.87 5.25
N GLU A 74 19.38 -17.18 5.36
CA GLU A 74 20.43 -18.15 5.66
C GLU A 74 21.55 -18.14 4.62
N SER A 75 21.18 -18.09 3.33
CA SER A 75 22.15 -18.03 2.23
C SER A 75 23.00 -16.75 2.27
N ALA A 76 22.40 -15.61 2.62
CA ALA A 76 23.09 -14.34 2.76
C ALA A 76 24.11 -14.38 3.92
N HIS A 77 23.73 -14.96 5.06
CA HIS A 77 24.65 -15.15 6.19
C HIS A 77 25.76 -16.15 5.89
N ALA A 78 25.46 -17.26 5.19
CA ALA A 78 26.47 -18.23 4.77
C ALA A 78 27.50 -17.59 3.82
N ARG A 79 27.06 -16.77 2.86
CA ARG A 79 27.94 -16.05 1.94
C ARG A 79 28.83 -15.05 2.67
N ARG A 80 28.27 -14.30 3.63
CA ARG A 80 29.03 -13.34 4.44
C ARG A 80 30.12 -14.03 5.27
N ARG A 81 29.82 -15.20 5.87
CA ARG A 81 30.82 -15.99 6.62
C ARG A 81 31.97 -16.47 5.74
N LYS A 82 31.69 -16.90 4.50
CA LYS A 82 32.72 -17.32 3.54
C LYS A 82 33.62 -16.17 3.04
N GLN A 83 33.17 -14.92 3.12
CA GLN A 83 33.97 -13.75 2.72
C GLN A 83 34.84 -13.20 3.86
N ALA A 84 34.54 -13.58 5.11
CA ALA A 84 35.25 -13.13 6.31
C ALA A 84 36.28 -14.16 6.82
N ALA A 85 36.39 -15.31 6.15
CA ALA A 85 37.37 -16.37 6.41
C ALA A 85 38.36 -16.41 5.24
#